data_AF-A0A4R5C2J5-F1
#
_entry.id   AF-A0A4R5C2J5-F1
#
_cell.length_a   1.000
_cell.length_b   1.000
_cell.length_c   1.000
_cell.angle_alpha   90.00
_cell.angle_beta   90.00
_cell.angle_gamma   90.00
#
_symmetry.space_group_name_H-M   'P 1'
#
loop_
_entity.id
_entity.type
_entity.pdbx_description
1 polymer ?
#
loop_
_entity_poly.entity_id
_entity_poly.type
_entity_poly.pdbx_seq_one_letter_code
_entity_poly.pdbx_strand_id
1 'polypeptide(L)'
;MVIVDEALEVGLQRFESRLGRPDSTEVAREFLRSHPDCPADLVDTILTEDFRRRLRDDSAPNEAEFVAIRAWDVHEDKRKLEPALADLSREAQYLVADWFHEDRSTIEYAMLVAIAVFTNRDYGDVMSSAEELEEMIAKADEPEDKRLRQRKIFDFSKSVILSSLNATTTWHPHARGASLFRETVHFRRSDWAKWAFRRAWLEYDLFRPVIVDWMARQAKNGFQWYCAKALHDVITGLPHTDPLEHIKTLASKQSLTSNELAAELLARFADDPGTKDFVEPLLRDWCTGSGFHRKWTAALVYATEHGVRDPERAMTRLETIARSDARLVPAVKVAVTSLLSRPTNRELILRALVKWTRPHGHRRDAEQLSNLRSVGLDCAQAALGLTDAKHYLQSLPKQENPILADPHPWLVARLFWRVFLDQQTRKSSLRALLNLCEQCEKNPRSERARGLAQLVATVAPDLHRHDHHALFEDWKAEYPGNSGRVDRAFSAVQLLHQRYASPSPRPHG
;
A
#
# COMPACT_ATOMS: atom_id res chain seq x y z
N MET A 1 -4.65 0.78 2.84
CA MET A 1 -3.50 -0.12 2.64
C MET A 1 -3.80 -1.01 1.45
N VAL A 2 -3.30 -0.65 0.27
CA VAL A 2 -3.34 -1.52 -0.91
C VAL A 2 -2.29 -2.60 -0.63
N ILE A 3 -2.73 -3.79 -0.24
CA ILE A 3 -1.85 -4.96 -0.25
C ILE A 3 -1.51 -5.14 -1.73
N VAL A 4 -0.35 -4.64 -2.15
CA VAL A 4 0.22 -5.02 -3.43
C VAL A 4 0.54 -6.49 -3.25
N ASP A 5 -0.29 -7.33 -3.87
CA ASP A 5 -0.27 -8.78 -3.72
C ASP A 5 1.12 -9.27 -4.15
N GLU A 6 1.89 -9.83 -3.23
CA GLU A 6 3.21 -10.44 -3.47
C GLU A 6 3.12 -11.54 -4.56
N ALA A 7 1.94 -12.15 -4.70
CA ALA A 7 1.61 -13.03 -5.82
C ALA A 7 1.64 -12.31 -7.18
N LEU A 8 1.37 -11.00 -7.21
CA LEU A 8 1.43 -10.18 -8.41
C LEU A 8 2.89 -9.81 -8.74
N GLU A 9 3.72 -9.44 -7.76
CA GLU A 9 5.12 -9.04 -8.03
C GLU A 9 6.03 -10.23 -8.32
N VAL A 10 5.94 -11.31 -7.54
CA VAL A 10 6.62 -12.59 -7.83
C VAL A 10 6.02 -13.26 -9.07
N GLY A 11 4.72 -13.10 -9.28
CA GLY A 11 4.04 -13.54 -10.50
C GLY A 11 4.49 -12.77 -11.73
N LEU A 12 4.64 -11.45 -11.64
CA LEU A 12 5.17 -10.56 -12.68
C LEU A 12 6.62 -10.91 -12.99
N GLN A 13 7.50 -11.05 -12.00
CA GLN A 13 8.89 -11.45 -12.24
C GLN A 13 9.01 -12.85 -12.87
N ARG A 14 8.18 -13.81 -12.46
CA ARG A 14 8.10 -15.14 -13.11
C ARG A 14 7.48 -15.09 -14.50
N PHE A 15 6.57 -14.16 -14.75
CA PHE A 15 5.93 -13.97 -16.04
C PHE A 15 6.86 -13.25 -17.02
N GLU A 16 7.54 -12.19 -16.58
CA GLU A 16 8.58 -11.45 -17.31
C GLU A 16 9.77 -12.34 -17.66
N SER A 17 10.22 -13.19 -16.73
CA SER A 17 11.28 -14.18 -17.02
C SER A 17 10.84 -15.28 -17.99
N ARG A 18 9.54 -15.56 -18.10
CA ARG A 18 8.99 -16.52 -19.08
C ARG A 18 8.74 -15.92 -20.45
N LEU A 19 8.36 -14.64 -20.52
CA LEU A 19 8.16 -13.94 -21.78
C LEU A 19 9.48 -13.54 -22.45
N GLY A 20 10.57 -13.44 -21.68
CA GLY A 20 11.81 -12.85 -22.16
C GLY A 20 11.64 -11.35 -22.41
N ARG A 21 12.75 -10.61 -22.48
CA ARG A 21 12.69 -9.23 -22.94
C ARG A 21 12.49 -9.25 -24.45
N PRO A 22 11.58 -8.42 -25.01
CA PRO A 22 11.43 -8.32 -26.45
C PRO A 22 12.71 -7.76 -27.06
N ASP A 23 13.02 -8.19 -28.28
CA ASP A 23 14.14 -7.66 -29.05
C ASP A 23 13.95 -6.13 -29.24
N SER A 24 14.93 -5.34 -28.80
CA SER A 24 14.82 -3.87 -28.78
C SER A 24 14.71 -3.29 -30.19
N THR A 25 15.33 -3.93 -31.18
CA THR A 25 15.19 -3.53 -32.59
C THR A 25 13.77 -3.79 -33.10
N GLU A 26 13.19 -4.94 -32.76
CA GLU A 26 11.82 -5.24 -33.17
C GLU A 26 10.80 -4.33 -32.48
N VAL A 27 11.00 -3.98 -31.21
CA VAL A 27 10.16 -2.96 -30.55
C VAL A 27 10.23 -1.62 -31.28
N ALA A 28 11.44 -1.16 -31.66
CA ALA A 28 11.60 0.09 -32.42
C ALA A 28 10.92 0.02 -33.80
N ARG A 29 11.00 -1.12 -34.49
CA ARG A 29 10.31 -1.34 -35.77
C ARG A 29 8.80 -1.31 -35.63
N GLU A 30 8.26 -2.06 -34.66
CA GLU A 30 6.81 -2.10 -34.40
C GLU A 30 6.27 -0.73 -34.02
N PHE A 31 7.04 0.06 -33.25
CA PHE A 31 6.68 1.43 -32.96
C PHE A 31 6.56 2.27 -34.25
N LEU A 32 7.57 2.23 -35.14
CA LEU A 32 7.51 2.94 -36.42
C LEU A 32 6.35 2.45 -37.29
N ARG A 33 6.10 1.14 -37.38
CA ARG A 33 4.96 0.56 -38.13
C ARG A 33 3.61 1.06 -37.60
N SER A 34 3.51 1.31 -36.29
CA SER A 34 2.29 1.82 -35.67
C SER A 34 2.07 3.33 -35.90
N HIS A 35 3.09 4.05 -36.37
CA HIS A 35 2.99 5.48 -36.62
C HIS A 35 2.12 5.74 -37.87
N PRO A 36 1.03 6.56 -37.79
CA PRO A 36 0.05 6.70 -38.86
C PRO A 36 0.64 7.11 -40.21
N ASP A 37 1.70 7.91 -40.17
CA ASP A 37 2.35 8.49 -41.35
C ASP A 37 3.58 7.68 -41.84
N CYS A 38 3.91 6.54 -41.22
CA CYS A 38 5.09 5.75 -41.58
C CYS A 38 4.71 4.54 -42.45
N PRO A 39 5.05 4.53 -43.75
CA PRO A 39 4.90 3.35 -44.60
C PRO A 39 5.72 2.16 -44.08
N ALA A 40 5.15 0.95 -44.14
CA ALA A 40 5.77 -0.25 -43.60
C ALA A 40 7.11 -0.61 -44.29
N ASP A 41 7.27 -0.23 -45.57
CA ASP A 41 8.48 -0.42 -46.37
C ASP A 41 9.61 0.58 -46.04
N LEU A 42 9.28 1.72 -45.42
CA LEU A 42 10.27 2.72 -45.03
C LEU A 42 10.89 2.48 -43.64
N VAL A 43 10.33 1.59 -42.83
CA VAL A 43 10.76 1.36 -41.44
C VAL A 43 12.27 1.06 -41.33
N ASP A 44 12.79 0.15 -42.15
CA ASP A 44 14.23 -0.20 -42.14
C ASP A 44 15.13 0.86 -42.78
N THR A 45 14.55 1.77 -43.57
CA THR A 45 15.24 2.94 -44.14
C THR A 45 15.35 4.06 -43.10
N ILE A 46 14.29 4.25 -42.29
CA ILE A 46 14.24 5.23 -41.20
C ILE A 46 15.13 4.79 -40.05
N LEU A 47 15.03 3.52 -39.63
CA LEU A 47 15.84 2.95 -38.56
C LEU A 47 17.23 2.54 -39.11
N THR A 48 18.05 3.54 -39.45
CA THR A 48 19.39 3.36 -40.00
C THR A 48 20.30 2.56 -39.07
N GLU A 49 21.40 2.03 -39.62
CA GLU A 49 22.42 1.31 -38.86
C GLU A 49 22.97 2.11 -37.66
N ASP A 50 23.10 3.44 -37.80
CA ASP A 50 23.56 4.30 -36.72
C ASP A 50 22.60 4.35 -35.53
N PHE A 51 21.28 4.30 -35.79
CA PHE A 51 20.27 4.20 -34.74
C PHE A 51 20.19 2.79 -34.14
N ARG A 52 20.28 1.74 -34.97
CA ARG A 52 20.30 0.35 -34.49
C ARG A 52 21.46 0.09 -33.55
N ARG A 53 22.65 0.64 -33.82
CA ARG A 53 23.82 0.53 -32.92
C ARG A 53 23.62 1.17 -31.54
N ARG A 54 22.59 2.00 -31.36
CA ARG A 54 22.24 2.59 -30.06
C ARG A 54 21.23 1.75 -29.27
N LEU A 55 20.60 0.76 -29.90
CA LEU A 55 19.75 -0.22 -29.25
C LEU A 55 20.63 -1.34 -28.71
N ARG A 56 20.72 -1.47 -27.38
CA ARG A 56 21.38 -2.62 -26.77
C ARG A 56 20.40 -3.78 -26.71
N ASP A 57 20.91 -5.00 -26.70
CA ASP A 57 20.09 -6.21 -26.56
C ASP A 57 19.29 -6.21 -25.24
N ASP A 58 19.73 -5.44 -24.24
CA ASP A 58 19.09 -5.30 -22.93
C ASP A 58 18.27 -4.01 -22.75
N SER A 59 18.15 -3.17 -23.79
CA SER A 59 17.40 -1.91 -23.76
C SER A 59 15.93 -2.10 -23.40
N ALA A 60 15.41 -1.20 -22.59
CA ALA A 60 13.99 -1.22 -22.22
C ALA A 60 13.10 -0.82 -23.41
N PRO A 61 11.83 -1.29 -23.49
CA PRO A 61 10.94 -0.96 -24.61
C PRO A 61 10.77 0.54 -24.90
N ASN A 62 10.74 1.37 -23.86
CA ASN A 62 10.66 2.82 -24.01
C ASN A 62 11.95 3.45 -24.56
N GLU A 63 13.12 2.86 -24.29
CA GLU A 63 14.38 3.30 -24.93
C GLU A 63 14.38 2.98 -26.41
N ALA A 64 13.85 1.81 -26.79
CA ALA A 64 13.67 1.45 -28.19
C ALA A 64 12.72 2.39 -28.92
N GLU A 65 11.59 2.72 -28.29
CA GLU A 65 10.67 3.76 -28.76
C GLU A 65 11.38 5.12 -28.89
N PHE A 66 12.19 5.52 -27.91
CA PHE A 66 12.90 6.80 -27.97
C PHE A 66 13.89 6.88 -29.15
N VAL A 67 14.61 5.79 -29.44
CA VAL A 67 15.46 5.69 -30.63
C VAL A 67 14.62 5.80 -31.90
N ALA A 68 13.49 5.09 -31.98
CA ALA A 68 12.58 5.16 -33.12
C ALA A 68 12.03 6.57 -33.35
N ILE A 69 11.64 7.29 -32.29
CA ILE A 69 11.20 8.69 -32.36
C ILE A 69 12.31 9.58 -32.93
N ARG A 70 13.57 9.40 -32.48
CA ARG A 70 14.70 10.18 -33.00
C ARG A 70 15.02 9.86 -34.46
N ALA A 71 14.89 8.61 -34.86
CA ALA A 71 15.03 8.21 -36.25
C ALA A 71 13.95 8.85 -37.14
N TRP A 72 12.70 8.85 -36.66
CA TRP A 72 11.58 9.50 -37.33
C TRP A 72 11.75 11.03 -37.44
N ASP A 73 12.17 11.70 -36.36
CA ASP A 73 12.45 13.14 -36.36
C ASP A 73 13.50 13.53 -37.43
N VAL A 74 14.47 12.66 -37.69
CA VAL A 74 15.49 12.87 -38.72
C VAL A 74 14.94 12.61 -40.12
N HIS A 75 14.13 11.58 -40.30
CA HIS A 75 13.48 11.29 -41.58
C HIS A 75 12.56 12.44 -42.03
N GLU A 76 11.85 13.05 -41.09
CA GLU A 76 10.93 14.16 -41.32
C GLU A 76 11.63 15.53 -41.44
N ASP A 77 12.98 15.57 -41.48
CA ASP A 77 13.80 16.78 -41.47
C ASP A 77 13.51 17.74 -40.28
N LYS A 78 12.82 17.27 -39.24
CA LYS A 78 12.55 18.04 -38.01
C LYS A 78 13.81 18.21 -37.18
N ARG A 79 14.79 17.32 -37.37
CA ARG A 79 16.07 17.32 -36.66
C ARG A 79 17.19 16.78 -37.53
N LYS A 80 18.40 17.30 -37.34
CA LYS A 80 19.60 16.78 -38.00
C LYS A 80 20.07 15.46 -37.35
N LEU A 81 20.65 14.56 -38.14
CA LEU A 81 21.14 13.25 -37.70
C LEU A 81 22.10 13.33 -36.50
N GLU A 82 23.15 14.17 -36.61
CA GLU A 82 24.19 14.27 -35.57
C GLU A 82 23.63 14.68 -34.19
N PRO A 83 22.83 15.76 -34.06
CA PRO A 83 22.13 16.06 -32.81
C PRO A 83 21.23 14.93 -32.30
N ALA A 84 20.54 14.21 -33.19
CA ALA A 84 19.67 13.10 -32.78
C ALA A 84 20.47 11.93 -32.19
N LEU A 85 21.62 11.58 -32.80
CA LEU A 85 22.53 10.55 -32.27
C LEU A 85 23.23 11.01 -30.99
N ALA A 86 23.55 12.30 -30.87
CA ALA A 86 24.11 12.88 -29.66
C ALA A 86 23.14 12.76 -28.48
N ASP A 87 21.84 13.04 -28.67
CA ASP A 87 20.80 12.87 -27.64
C ASP A 87 20.72 11.44 -27.09
N LEU A 88 20.91 10.44 -27.96
CA LEU A 88 20.92 9.02 -27.58
C LEU A 88 22.20 8.63 -26.84
N SER A 89 23.29 9.35 -27.10
CA SER A 89 24.61 9.08 -26.53
C SER A 89 24.86 9.83 -25.22
N ARG A 90 24.20 10.98 -25.01
CA ARG A 90 24.33 11.77 -23.78
C ARG A 90 23.70 11.02 -22.62
N GLU A 91 24.43 10.98 -21.50
CA GLU A 91 23.92 10.45 -20.24
C GLU A 91 22.73 11.30 -19.80
N ALA A 92 21.63 10.66 -19.37
CA ALA A 92 20.41 11.36 -18.97
C ALA A 92 20.66 12.39 -17.86
N GLN A 93 21.67 12.17 -17.01
CA GLN A 93 22.09 13.14 -15.99
C GLN A 93 22.36 14.53 -16.58
N TYR A 94 23.06 14.63 -17.72
CA TYR A 94 23.38 15.92 -18.34
C TYR A 94 22.16 16.54 -19.01
N LEU A 95 21.32 15.74 -19.67
CA LEU A 95 20.10 16.26 -20.30
C LEU A 95 19.09 16.78 -19.27
N VAL A 96 18.97 16.09 -18.13
CA VAL A 96 18.16 16.57 -17.01
C VAL A 96 18.76 17.85 -16.43
N ALA A 97 20.09 17.93 -16.26
CA ALA A 97 20.74 19.15 -15.78
C ALA A 97 20.45 20.34 -16.71
N ASP A 98 20.62 20.17 -18.02
CA ASP A 98 20.28 21.18 -19.02
C ASP A 98 18.80 21.61 -18.91
N TRP A 99 17.89 20.65 -18.73
CA TRP A 99 16.46 20.93 -18.59
C TRP A 99 16.13 21.83 -17.38
N PHE A 100 16.82 21.64 -16.25
CA PHE A 100 16.67 22.45 -15.04
C PHE A 100 17.29 23.85 -15.14
N HIS A 101 18.14 24.10 -16.15
CA HIS A 101 18.73 25.42 -16.41
C HIS A 101 17.87 26.31 -17.31
N GLU A 102 16.86 25.74 -17.98
CA GLU A 102 15.91 26.50 -18.80
C GLU A 102 14.89 27.23 -17.92
N ASP A 103 14.34 28.34 -18.43
CA ASP A 103 13.24 29.04 -17.76
C ASP A 103 11.96 28.21 -17.90
N ARG A 104 11.49 27.64 -16.78
CA ARG A 104 10.37 26.71 -16.71
C ARG A 104 9.33 27.20 -15.73
N SER A 105 8.08 26.88 -16.02
CA SER A 105 6.97 27.16 -15.12
C SER A 105 6.96 26.23 -13.89
N THR A 106 6.36 26.67 -12.79
CA THR A 106 6.25 25.88 -11.56
C THR A 106 5.53 24.54 -11.79
N ILE A 107 4.49 24.52 -12.62
CA ILE A 107 3.80 23.29 -13.00
C ILE A 107 4.70 22.31 -13.75
N GLU A 108 5.63 22.77 -14.59
CA GLU A 108 6.56 21.87 -15.28
C GLU A 108 7.50 21.18 -14.29
N TYR A 109 8.04 21.92 -13.30
CA TYR A 109 8.81 21.32 -12.22
C TYR A 109 7.99 20.32 -11.40
N ALA A 110 6.76 20.70 -11.04
CA ALA A 110 5.86 19.84 -10.27
C ALA A 110 5.50 18.56 -11.03
N MET A 111 5.18 18.67 -12.33
CA MET A 111 4.91 17.53 -13.21
C MET A 111 6.13 16.65 -13.42
N LEU A 112 7.33 17.23 -13.57
CA LEU A 112 8.56 16.46 -13.67
C LEU A 112 8.75 15.56 -12.43
N VAL A 113 8.62 16.14 -11.23
CA VAL A 113 8.73 15.39 -9.98
C VAL A 113 7.62 14.36 -9.84
N ALA A 114 6.37 14.73 -10.13
CA ALA A 114 5.23 13.82 -10.04
C ALA A 114 5.37 12.62 -10.98
N ILE A 115 5.76 12.82 -12.24
CA ILE A 115 6.01 11.72 -13.19
C ILE A 115 7.20 10.87 -12.74
N ALA A 116 8.26 11.48 -12.19
CA ALA A 116 9.42 10.74 -11.71
C ALA A 116 9.10 9.83 -10.52
N VAL A 117 8.22 10.26 -9.62
CA VAL A 117 7.80 9.46 -8.46
C VAL A 117 6.71 8.44 -8.86
N PHE A 118 5.80 8.82 -9.75
CA PHE A 118 4.62 8.05 -10.13
C PHE A 118 4.68 7.55 -11.58
N THR A 119 5.86 7.15 -12.05
CA THR A 119 6.04 6.61 -13.39
C THR A 119 5.12 5.40 -13.62
N ASN A 120 4.49 5.31 -14.79
CA ASN A 120 3.51 4.28 -15.18
C ASN A 120 2.19 4.33 -14.37
N ARG A 121 1.85 5.47 -13.77
CA ARG A 121 0.54 5.72 -13.12
C ARG A 121 -0.40 6.47 -14.05
N ASP A 122 -1.67 6.51 -13.65
CA ASP A 122 -2.73 7.18 -14.40
C ASP A 122 -2.38 8.64 -14.59
N TYR A 123 -2.48 9.16 -15.81
CA TYR A 123 -2.15 10.55 -16.08
C TYR A 123 -2.99 11.52 -15.22
N GLY A 124 -4.28 11.21 -14.98
CA GLY A 124 -5.15 12.03 -14.14
C GLY A 124 -4.65 12.07 -12.69
N ASP A 125 -4.33 10.91 -12.12
CA ASP A 125 -3.77 10.81 -10.76
C ASP A 125 -2.45 11.60 -10.63
N VAL A 126 -1.58 11.50 -11.64
CA VAL A 126 -0.27 12.18 -11.64
C VAL A 126 -0.44 13.68 -11.81
N MET A 127 -1.33 14.13 -12.69
CA MET A 127 -1.63 15.55 -12.89
C MET A 127 -2.20 16.18 -11.62
N SER A 128 -3.21 15.56 -10.99
CA SER A 128 -3.76 16.07 -9.72
C SER A 128 -2.71 16.12 -8.62
N SER A 129 -1.80 15.14 -8.58
CA SER A 129 -0.67 15.14 -7.64
C SER A 129 0.32 16.26 -7.92
N ALA A 130 0.58 16.58 -9.19
CA ALA A 130 1.45 17.68 -9.60
C ALA A 130 0.83 19.05 -9.33
N GLU A 131 -0.48 19.22 -9.51
CA GLU A 131 -1.19 20.45 -9.16
C GLU A 131 -1.09 20.73 -7.65
N GLU A 132 -1.21 19.70 -6.81
CA GLU A 132 -0.99 19.85 -5.36
C GLU A 132 0.46 20.25 -5.05
N LEU A 133 1.44 19.68 -5.74
CA LEU A 133 2.85 20.05 -5.57
C LEU A 133 3.12 21.49 -6.04
N GLU A 134 2.56 21.91 -7.17
CA GLU A 134 2.64 23.29 -7.68
C GLU A 134 2.11 24.28 -6.64
N GLU A 135 0.94 24.01 -6.05
CA GLU A 135 0.36 24.86 -5.01
C GLU A 135 1.27 24.93 -3.77
N MET A 136 1.90 23.82 -3.39
CA MET A 136 2.84 23.78 -2.27
C MET A 136 4.14 24.53 -2.56
N ILE A 137 4.67 24.46 -3.78
CA ILE A 137 5.84 25.25 -4.21
C ILE A 137 5.49 26.74 -4.16
N ALA A 138 4.36 27.12 -4.76
CA ALA A 138 3.97 28.52 -4.82
C ALA A 138 3.73 29.14 -3.42
N LYS A 139 3.22 28.36 -2.47
CA LYS A 139 3.11 28.77 -1.05
C LYS A 139 4.47 28.90 -0.36
N ALA A 140 5.46 28.10 -0.73
CA ALA A 140 6.80 28.19 -0.18
C ALA A 140 7.58 29.40 -0.71
N ASP A 141 7.38 29.76 -1.99
CA ASP A 141 8.03 30.91 -2.62
C ASP A 141 7.46 32.27 -2.15
N GLU A 142 6.15 32.34 -1.84
CA GLU A 142 5.49 33.57 -1.39
C GLU A 142 4.71 33.35 -0.08
N PRO A 143 5.34 33.48 1.10
CA PRO A 143 4.65 33.30 2.37
C PRO A 143 3.60 34.40 2.64
N GLU A 144 2.34 33.95 2.69
CA GLU A 144 1.13 34.47 3.35
C GLU A 144 0.44 35.81 2.96
N ASP A 145 0.92 36.65 2.04
CA ASP A 145 0.18 37.92 1.75
C ASP A 145 -0.05 38.27 0.27
N LYS A 146 0.26 37.36 -0.65
CA LYS A 146 0.02 37.56 -2.09
C LYS A 146 -0.88 36.46 -2.64
N ARG A 147 -1.86 36.85 -3.45
CA ARG A 147 -2.68 35.89 -4.20
C ARG A 147 -1.75 35.08 -5.10
N LEU A 148 -1.75 33.76 -4.93
CA LEU A 148 -1.10 32.83 -5.85
C LEU A 148 -1.44 33.24 -7.29
N ARG A 149 -0.42 33.38 -8.14
CA ARG A 149 -0.63 33.73 -9.55
C ARG A 149 -1.56 32.68 -10.16
N GLN A 150 -2.77 33.11 -10.53
CA GLN A 150 -3.71 32.22 -11.20
C GLN A 150 -3.17 31.88 -12.58
N ARG A 151 -3.00 30.59 -12.84
CA ARG A 151 -2.66 30.07 -14.17
C ARG A 151 -3.78 30.37 -15.15
N LYS A 152 -3.47 30.69 -16.41
CA LYS A 152 -4.51 30.75 -17.43
C LYS A 152 -4.85 29.33 -17.89
N ILE A 153 -6.15 29.05 -17.97
CA ILE A 153 -6.71 27.71 -18.22
C ILE A 153 -6.16 27.07 -19.52
N PHE A 154 -5.82 27.89 -20.52
CA PHE A 154 -5.36 27.42 -21.84
C PHE A 154 -3.88 27.71 -22.12
N ASP A 155 -3.06 27.99 -21.10
CA ASP A 155 -1.63 28.29 -21.33
C ASP A 155 -0.85 27.09 -21.87
N PHE A 156 -1.24 25.86 -21.48
CA PHE A 156 -0.54 24.66 -21.91
C PHE A 156 -1.51 23.52 -22.19
N SER A 157 -1.40 22.92 -23.37
CA SER A 157 -2.03 21.63 -23.64
C SER A 157 -1.24 20.50 -22.98
N LYS A 158 -1.90 19.37 -22.74
CA LYS A 158 -1.26 18.15 -22.27
C LYS A 158 -0.06 17.74 -23.13
N SER A 159 -0.21 17.78 -24.45
CA SER A 159 0.87 17.40 -25.38
C SER A 159 2.09 18.33 -25.27
N VAL A 160 1.87 19.64 -25.06
CA VAL A 160 2.94 20.62 -24.87
C VAL A 160 3.71 20.32 -23.58
N ILE A 161 3.01 20.10 -22.45
CA ILE A 161 3.65 19.77 -21.17
C ILE A 161 4.44 18.46 -21.27
N LEU A 162 3.82 17.38 -21.76
CA LEU A 162 4.52 16.09 -21.83
C LEU A 162 5.73 16.14 -22.76
N SER A 163 5.62 16.86 -23.87
CA SER A 163 6.74 17.06 -24.80
C SER A 163 7.88 17.84 -24.14
N SER A 164 7.60 18.91 -23.39
CA SER A 164 8.65 19.68 -22.69
C SER A 164 9.35 18.86 -21.60
N LEU A 165 8.68 17.86 -21.04
CA LEU A 165 9.21 16.98 -19.99
C LEU A 165 9.91 15.72 -20.51
N ASN A 166 10.06 15.53 -21.83
CA ASN A 166 10.48 14.26 -22.44
C ASN A 166 9.62 13.07 -21.96
N ALA A 167 8.31 13.29 -21.80
CA ALA A 167 7.33 12.32 -21.37
C ALA A 167 6.32 11.99 -22.48
N THR A 168 5.60 10.88 -22.31
CA THR A 168 4.52 10.44 -23.18
C THR A 168 3.47 9.67 -22.37
N THR A 169 2.35 9.31 -23.00
CA THR A 169 1.32 8.47 -22.40
C THR A 169 1.05 7.20 -23.19
N THR A 170 0.62 6.15 -22.49
CA THR A 170 0.20 4.87 -23.09
C THR A 170 -1.19 4.49 -22.62
N TRP A 171 -2.02 4.00 -23.54
CA TRP A 171 -3.37 3.53 -23.23
C TRP A 171 -3.35 2.03 -22.92
N HIS A 172 -3.92 1.65 -21.78
CA HIS A 172 -4.04 0.26 -21.35
C HIS A 172 -5.51 -0.11 -21.14
N PRO A 173 -5.95 -1.33 -21.48
CA PRO A 173 -7.25 -1.84 -21.09
C PRO A 173 -7.41 -1.82 -19.56
N HIS A 174 -8.57 -1.37 -19.08
CA HIS A 174 -8.84 -1.25 -17.66
C HIS A 174 -9.45 -2.55 -17.11
N ALA A 175 -8.97 -3.03 -15.95
CA ALA A 175 -9.38 -4.32 -15.38
C ALA A 175 -10.89 -4.44 -15.08
N ARG A 176 -11.60 -3.32 -14.92
CA ARG A 176 -13.06 -3.30 -14.63
C ARG A 176 -13.95 -3.45 -15.86
N GLY A 177 -13.41 -3.48 -17.09
CA GLY A 177 -14.23 -3.69 -18.28
C GLY A 177 -13.47 -3.50 -19.59
N ALA A 178 -13.83 -4.29 -20.60
CA ALA A 178 -13.14 -4.35 -21.89
C ALA A 178 -13.18 -3.04 -22.71
N SER A 179 -14.12 -2.13 -22.43
CA SER A 179 -14.25 -0.83 -23.10
C SER A 179 -13.66 0.35 -22.33
N LEU A 180 -13.18 0.11 -21.12
CA LEU A 180 -12.56 1.13 -20.29
C LEU A 180 -11.06 1.10 -20.54
N PHE A 181 -10.45 2.27 -20.69
CA PHE A 181 -9.01 2.42 -20.85
C PHE A 181 -8.45 3.30 -19.74
N ARG A 182 -7.23 2.98 -19.34
CA ARG A 182 -6.42 3.77 -18.43
C ARG A 182 -5.27 4.35 -19.22
N GLU A 183 -5.09 5.66 -19.13
CA GLU A 183 -3.96 6.32 -19.74
C GLU A 183 -2.85 6.49 -18.70
N THR A 184 -1.71 5.85 -18.90
CA THR A 184 -0.56 5.96 -18.00
C THR A 184 0.47 6.94 -18.55
N VAL A 185 1.25 7.57 -17.67
CA VAL A 185 2.32 8.51 -18.05
C VAL A 185 3.70 7.97 -17.67
N HIS A 186 4.68 8.17 -18.56
CA HIS A 186 6.07 7.81 -18.31
C HIS A 186 7.03 8.70 -19.10
N PHE A 187 8.30 8.68 -18.72
CA PHE A 187 9.35 9.31 -19.53
C PHE A 187 9.66 8.45 -20.75
N ARG A 188 10.04 9.11 -21.84
CA ARG A 188 10.53 8.45 -23.06
C ARG A 188 11.80 7.65 -22.78
N ARG A 189 12.69 8.19 -21.93
CA ARG A 189 13.88 7.49 -21.43
C ARG A 189 13.64 6.91 -20.03
N SER A 190 13.99 5.64 -19.83
CA SER A 190 13.76 4.90 -18.58
C SER A 190 14.52 5.50 -17.38
N ASP A 191 15.74 6.00 -17.63
CA ASP A 191 16.66 6.56 -16.65
C ASP A 191 16.31 8.01 -16.26
N TRP A 192 15.46 8.69 -17.04
CA TRP A 192 15.10 10.09 -16.83
C TRP A 192 14.41 10.32 -15.48
N ALA A 193 13.49 9.45 -15.07
CA ALA A 193 12.79 9.56 -13.77
C ALA A 193 13.79 9.64 -12.61
N LYS A 194 14.74 8.72 -12.59
CA LYS A 194 15.76 8.63 -11.55
C LYS A 194 16.58 9.91 -11.47
N TRP A 195 17.07 10.39 -12.61
CA TRP A 195 17.92 11.59 -12.66
C TRP A 195 17.14 12.88 -12.37
N ALA A 196 15.93 13.01 -12.89
CA ALA A 196 15.04 14.14 -12.63
C ALA A 196 14.75 14.29 -11.13
N PHE A 197 14.32 13.22 -10.47
CA PHE A 197 14.06 13.25 -9.04
C PHE A 197 15.33 13.48 -8.21
N ARG A 198 16.44 12.83 -8.59
CA ARG A 198 17.73 13.01 -7.91
C ARG A 198 18.23 14.44 -8.00
N ARG A 199 18.13 15.08 -9.16
CA ARG A 199 18.52 16.49 -9.37
C ARG A 199 17.66 17.42 -8.51
N ALA A 200 16.32 17.26 -8.57
CA ALA A 200 15.39 18.02 -7.74
C ALA A 200 15.72 17.91 -6.25
N TRP A 201 16.08 16.70 -5.80
CA TRP A 201 16.41 16.44 -4.40
C TRP A 201 17.77 17.00 -3.95
N LEU A 202 18.78 16.90 -4.82
CA LEU A 202 20.17 17.23 -4.48
C LEU A 202 20.48 18.71 -4.59
N GLU A 203 19.92 19.39 -5.59
CA GLU A 203 20.34 20.77 -5.92
C GLU A 203 19.44 21.84 -5.33
N TYR A 204 18.20 21.47 -4.97
CA TYR A 204 17.20 22.42 -4.50
C TYR A 204 16.86 22.14 -3.04
N ASP A 205 17.76 22.53 -2.13
CA ASP A 205 17.61 22.28 -0.69
C ASP A 205 16.30 22.85 -0.10
N LEU A 206 15.85 24.01 -0.59
CA LEU A 206 14.57 24.62 -0.18
C LEU A 206 13.35 23.83 -0.69
N PHE A 207 13.50 23.11 -1.80
CA PHE A 207 12.43 22.31 -2.38
C PHE A 207 12.29 20.94 -1.69
N ARG A 208 13.38 20.40 -1.14
CA ARG A 208 13.39 19.12 -0.40
C ARG A 208 12.29 19.00 0.68
N PRO A 209 12.12 19.93 1.63
CA PRO A 209 11.04 19.83 2.63
C PRO A 209 9.64 19.87 1.99
N VAL A 210 9.46 20.64 0.91
CA VAL A 210 8.19 20.71 0.15
C VAL A 210 7.87 19.36 -0.49
N ILE A 211 8.84 18.74 -1.17
CA ILE A 211 8.70 17.39 -1.75
C ILE A 211 8.33 16.38 -0.67
N VAL A 212 9.02 16.40 0.47
CA VAL A 212 8.79 15.44 1.56
C VAL A 212 7.38 15.58 2.14
N ASP A 213 6.91 16.80 2.34
CA ASP A 213 5.54 17.03 2.85
C ASP A 213 4.48 16.71 1.81
N TRP A 214 4.72 17.02 0.54
CA TRP A 214 3.86 16.61 -0.56
C TRP A 214 3.76 15.07 -0.65
N MET A 215 4.88 14.37 -0.61
CA MET A 215 4.91 12.90 -0.61
C MET A 215 4.18 12.31 0.59
N ALA A 216 4.30 12.92 1.77
CA ALA A 216 3.56 12.49 2.94
C ALA A 216 2.04 12.61 2.71
N ARG A 217 1.57 13.69 2.06
CA ARG A 217 0.15 13.81 1.69
C ARG A 217 -0.27 12.76 0.66
N GLN A 218 0.56 12.49 -0.35
CA GLN A 218 0.27 11.46 -1.35
C GLN A 218 0.24 10.04 -0.79
N ALA A 219 0.95 9.77 0.32
CA ALA A 219 0.86 8.48 1.01
C ALA A 219 -0.58 8.16 1.44
N LYS A 220 -1.34 9.16 1.91
CA LYS A 220 -2.75 9.01 2.28
C LYS A 220 -3.65 8.70 1.08
N ASN A 221 -3.26 9.15 -0.11
CA ASN A 221 -3.98 8.94 -1.37
C ASN A 221 -3.66 7.58 -2.02
N GLY A 222 -2.95 6.69 -1.31
CA GLY A 222 -2.61 5.35 -1.80
C GLY A 222 -1.31 5.28 -2.61
N PHE A 223 -0.52 6.35 -2.65
CA PHE A 223 0.77 6.39 -3.34
C PHE A 223 1.98 6.15 -2.42
N GLN A 224 1.75 5.71 -1.18
CA GLN A 224 2.77 5.52 -0.14
C GLN A 224 3.99 4.72 -0.63
N TRP A 225 3.77 3.60 -1.31
CA TRP A 225 4.84 2.75 -1.83
C TRP A 225 5.73 3.47 -2.85
N TYR A 226 5.14 4.27 -3.75
CA TYR A 226 5.88 5.01 -4.79
C TYR A 226 6.72 6.13 -4.17
N CYS A 227 6.14 6.88 -3.25
CA CYS A 227 6.86 7.92 -2.51
C CYS A 227 8.04 7.32 -1.71
N ALA A 228 7.80 6.23 -0.98
CA ALA A 228 8.85 5.57 -0.21
C ALA A 228 9.95 4.99 -1.12
N LYS A 229 9.59 4.41 -2.27
CA LYS A 229 10.56 3.94 -3.26
C LYS A 229 11.43 5.08 -3.79
N ALA A 230 10.82 6.17 -4.25
CA ALA A 230 11.57 7.31 -4.80
C ALA A 230 12.53 7.91 -3.77
N LEU A 231 12.08 8.07 -2.52
CA LEU A 231 12.93 8.53 -1.41
C LEU A 231 14.05 7.55 -1.10
N HIS A 232 13.77 6.25 -1.06
CA HIS A 232 14.77 5.22 -0.84
C HIS A 232 15.86 5.28 -1.92
N ASP A 233 15.46 5.30 -3.19
CA ASP A 233 16.37 5.28 -4.34
C ASP A 233 17.25 6.53 -4.39
N VAL A 234 16.73 7.71 -4.00
CA VAL A 234 17.53 8.93 -3.95
C VAL A 234 18.49 8.95 -2.75
N ILE A 235 18.03 8.54 -1.56
CA ILE A 235 18.80 8.59 -0.31
C ILE A 235 19.96 7.58 -0.33
N THR A 236 19.71 6.35 -0.79
CA THR A 236 20.77 5.32 -0.92
C THR A 236 21.84 5.70 -1.94
N GLY A 237 21.51 6.58 -2.89
CA GLY A 237 22.45 7.14 -3.85
C GLY A 237 23.29 8.33 -3.34
N LEU A 238 23.14 8.76 -2.08
CA LEU A 238 23.86 9.89 -1.52
C LEU A 238 25.18 9.45 -0.88
N PRO A 239 26.34 10.03 -1.29
CA PRO A 239 27.59 9.77 -0.60
C PRO A 239 27.62 10.46 0.77
N HIS A 240 28.13 9.77 1.79
CA HIS A 240 28.49 10.33 3.11
C HIS A 240 27.35 10.91 3.98
N THR A 241 26.10 10.53 3.75
CA THR A 241 24.96 10.94 4.59
C THR A 241 24.47 9.76 5.44
N ASP A 242 24.10 9.97 6.71
CA ASP A 242 23.33 8.97 7.46
C ASP A 242 21.96 8.80 6.77
N PRO A 243 21.69 7.65 6.12
CA PRO A 243 20.48 7.46 5.34
C PRO A 243 19.20 7.53 6.20
N LEU A 244 19.32 7.37 7.52
CA LEU A 244 18.19 7.35 8.43
C LEU A 244 17.80 8.74 8.95
N GLU A 245 18.59 9.80 8.74
CA GLU A 245 18.28 11.15 9.23
C GLU A 245 16.97 11.72 8.67
N HIS A 246 16.71 11.51 7.38
CA HIS A 246 15.44 11.89 6.76
C HIS A 246 14.25 11.13 7.36
N ILE A 247 14.44 9.86 7.69
CA ILE A 247 13.41 9.02 8.31
C ILE A 247 13.15 9.46 9.75
N LYS A 248 14.20 9.75 10.53
CA LYS A 248 14.10 10.29 11.90
C LYS A 248 13.33 11.61 11.91
N THR A 249 13.60 12.47 10.93
CA THR A 249 12.89 13.76 10.76
C THR A 249 11.41 13.52 10.48
N LEU A 250 11.08 12.69 9.50
CA LEU A 250 9.70 12.33 9.17
C LEU A 250 8.94 11.71 10.35
N ALA A 251 9.56 10.75 11.04
CA ALA A 251 8.95 10.05 12.18
C ALA A 251 8.76 10.96 13.40
N SER A 252 9.46 12.08 13.48
CA SER A 252 9.33 13.06 14.57
C SER A 252 8.28 14.14 14.28
N LYS A 253 7.79 14.27 13.02
CA LYS A 253 6.72 15.21 12.68
C LYS A 253 5.41 14.81 13.37
N GLN A 254 4.64 15.81 13.81
CA GLN A 254 3.31 15.60 14.39
C GLN A 254 2.24 15.36 13.30
N SER A 255 2.53 14.47 12.36
CA SER A 255 1.67 14.17 11.21
C SER A 255 1.60 12.68 10.97
N LEU A 256 0.40 12.12 11.04
CA LEU A 256 0.17 10.69 10.82
C LEU A 256 0.61 10.25 9.43
N THR A 257 0.43 11.10 8.41
CA THR A 257 0.81 10.77 7.04
C THR A 257 2.32 10.77 6.85
N SER A 258 3.04 11.66 7.56
CA SER A 258 4.50 11.62 7.64
C SER A 258 4.99 10.38 8.38
N ASN A 259 4.29 9.97 9.45
CA ASN A 259 4.61 8.75 10.19
C ASN A 259 4.39 7.48 9.34
N GLU A 260 3.36 7.44 8.49
CA GLU A 260 3.09 6.36 7.53
C GLU A 260 4.17 6.29 6.45
N LEU A 261 4.54 7.42 5.85
CA LEU A 261 5.63 7.46 4.87
C LEU A 261 6.97 7.05 5.49
N ALA A 262 7.27 7.51 6.71
CA ALA A 262 8.46 7.11 7.46
C ALA A 262 8.50 5.59 7.70
N ALA A 263 7.35 4.99 8.03
CA ALA A 263 7.27 3.56 8.30
C ALA A 263 7.53 2.72 7.05
N GLU A 264 6.91 3.07 5.92
CA GLU A 264 7.14 2.40 4.64
C GLU A 264 8.61 2.56 4.20
N LEU A 265 9.14 3.78 4.29
CA LEU A 265 10.53 4.06 3.94
C LEU A 265 11.49 3.20 4.79
N LEU A 266 11.31 3.20 6.13
CA LEU A 266 12.15 2.42 7.03
C LEU A 266 12.06 0.91 6.79
N ALA A 267 10.87 0.40 6.41
CA ALA A 267 10.71 -1.00 6.02
C ALA A 267 11.54 -1.35 4.78
N ARG A 268 11.60 -0.46 3.78
CA ARG A 268 12.48 -0.65 2.59
C ARG A 268 13.95 -0.67 2.97
N PHE A 269 14.39 0.26 3.84
CA PHE A 269 15.76 0.26 4.37
C PHE A 269 16.09 -1.01 5.18
N ALA A 270 15.09 -1.65 5.79
CA ALA A 270 15.27 -2.91 6.51
C ALA A 270 15.48 -4.11 5.57
N ASP A 271 15.02 -3.98 4.32
CA ASP A 271 15.15 -4.99 3.28
C ASP A 271 16.39 -4.79 2.41
N ASP A 272 16.94 -3.57 2.38
CA ASP A 272 18.19 -3.26 1.68
C ASP A 272 19.42 -3.80 2.46
N PRO A 273 20.23 -4.71 1.86
CA PRO A 273 21.44 -5.25 2.48
C PRO A 273 22.43 -4.19 2.97
N GLY A 274 22.50 -3.02 2.32
CA GLY A 274 23.44 -1.96 2.67
C GLY A 274 23.06 -1.21 3.95
N THR A 275 21.79 -1.28 4.37
CA THR A 275 21.27 -0.43 5.45
C THR A 275 20.52 -1.18 6.56
N LYS A 276 20.20 -2.46 6.34
CA LYS A 276 19.43 -3.29 7.27
C LYS A 276 19.96 -3.27 8.71
N ASP A 277 21.28 -3.29 8.88
CA ASP A 277 21.91 -3.35 10.21
C ASP A 277 21.71 -2.08 11.05
N PHE A 278 21.40 -0.94 10.40
CA PHE A 278 21.10 0.31 11.10
C PHE A 278 19.62 0.42 11.53
N VAL A 279 18.73 -0.36 10.90
CA VAL A 279 17.28 -0.22 11.12
C VAL A 279 16.82 -0.85 12.44
N GLU A 280 17.28 -2.05 12.78
CA GLU A 280 16.85 -2.72 14.02
C GLU A 280 17.24 -1.94 15.29
N PRO A 281 18.46 -1.39 15.43
CA PRO A 281 18.80 -0.52 16.55
C PRO A 281 17.84 0.68 16.66
N LEU A 282 17.56 1.35 15.54
CA LEU A 282 16.66 2.50 15.51
C LEU A 282 15.23 2.12 15.92
N LEU A 283 14.70 1.01 15.40
CA LEU A 283 13.36 0.52 15.76
C LEU A 283 13.27 0.14 17.24
N ARG A 284 14.28 -0.55 17.78
CA ARG A 284 14.35 -0.89 19.19
C ARG A 284 14.32 0.37 20.07
N ASP A 285 15.09 1.38 19.69
CA ASP A 285 15.16 2.64 20.41
C ASP A 285 13.82 3.40 20.33
N TRP A 286 13.13 3.37 19.17
CA TRP A 286 11.80 3.97 19.04
C TRP A 286 10.72 3.23 19.82
N CYS A 287 10.80 1.90 19.95
CA CYS A 287 9.84 1.13 20.74
C CYS A 287 9.94 1.43 22.24
N THR A 288 11.16 1.64 22.73
CA THR A 288 11.46 1.74 24.18
C THR A 288 11.64 3.19 24.66
N GLY A 289 12.07 4.09 23.78
CA GLY A 289 12.37 5.48 24.10
C GLY A 289 11.16 6.37 24.33
N SER A 290 11.41 7.66 24.50
CA SER A 290 10.37 8.70 24.58
C SER A 290 9.99 9.21 23.19
N GLY A 291 8.70 9.42 22.94
CA GLY A 291 8.21 10.03 21.71
C GLY A 291 7.03 9.28 21.11
N PHE A 292 5.85 9.89 21.21
CA PHE A 292 4.60 9.30 20.70
C PHE A 292 4.68 8.97 19.21
N HIS A 293 5.11 9.91 18.37
CA HIS A 293 5.18 9.76 16.91
C HIS A 293 6.19 8.69 16.47
N ARG A 294 7.33 8.57 17.15
CA ARG A 294 8.33 7.53 16.87
C ARG A 294 7.82 6.14 17.20
N LYS A 295 7.14 5.98 18.34
CA LYS A 295 6.46 4.72 18.69
C LYS A 295 5.34 4.37 17.71
N TRP A 296 4.58 5.38 17.30
CA TRP A 296 3.55 5.21 16.28
C TRP A 296 4.15 4.72 14.96
N THR A 297 5.20 5.39 14.45
CA THR A 297 5.93 4.95 13.26
C THR A 297 6.49 3.54 13.44
N ALA A 298 7.13 3.22 14.57
CA ALA A 298 7.66 1.88 14.81
C ALA A 298 6.55 0.79 14.77
N ALA A 299 5.38 1.05 15.35
CA ALA A 299 4.23 0.14 15.24
C ALA A 299 3.82 -0.05 13.77
N LEU A 300 3.76 1.04 12.98
CA LEU A 300 3.44 0.95 11.55
C LEU A 300 4.51 0.21 10.75
N VAL A 301 5.80 0.29 11.11
CA VAL A 301 6.86 -0.51 10.46
C VAL A 301 6.59 -2.01 10.66
N TYR A 302 6.18 -2.42 11.86
CA TYR A 302 5.77 -3.82 12.11
C TYR A 302 4.46 -4.21 11.41
N ALA A 303 3.73 -3.26 10.83
CA ALA A 303 2.58 -3.53 9.95
C ALA A 303 3.00 -3.81 8.50
N THR A 304 4.26 -3.56 8.13
CA THR A 304 4.79 -3.84 6.77
C THR A 304 5.32 -5.26 6.66
N GLU A 305 5.81 -5.63 5.47
CA GLU A 305 6.48 -6.91 5.22
C GLU A 305 7.66 -7.18 6.16
N HIS A 306 8.32 -6.12 6.67
CA HIS A 306 9.38 -6.27 7.66
C HIS A 306 8.89 -6.99 8.94
N GLY A 307 7.76 -6.55 9.51
CA GLY A 307 7.20 -7.19 10.70
C GLY A 307 6.56 -8.55 10.40
N VAL A 308 5.97 -8.69 9.22
CA VAL A 308 5.31 -9.93 8.79
C VAL A 308 6.28 -11.11 8.67
N ARG A 309 7.54 -10.86 8.26
CA ARG A 309 8.59 -11.87 8.14
C ARG A 309 9.16 -12.35 9.49
N ASP A 310 9.09 -11.56 10.54
CA ASP A 310 9.49 -11.93 11.91
C ASP A 310 8.36 -11.58 12.92
N PRO A 311 7.27 -12.37 12.92
CA PRO A 311 6.08 -12.06 13.72
C PRO A 311 6.33 -12.18 15.23
N GLU A 312 7.27 -13.01 15.68
CA GLU A 312 7.61 -13.15 17.11
C GLU A 312 8.24 -11.86 17.64
N ARG A 313 9.24 -11.33 16.92
CA ARG A 313 9.88 -10.06 17.27
C ARG A 313 8.89 -8.91 17.17
N ALA A 314 8.12 -8.84 16.07
CA ALA A 314 7.11 -7.81 15.88
C ALA A 314 6.10 -7.78 17.05
N MET A 315 5.56 -8.94 17.46
CA MET A 315 4.62 -9.00 18.59
C MET A 315 5.24 -8.60 19.92
N THR A 316 6.51 -8.96 20.16
CA THR A 316 7.23 -8.54 21.38
C THR A 316 7.39 -7.02 21.45
N ARG A 317 7.69 -6.40 20.31
CA ARG A 317 7.85 -4.94 20.18
C ARG A 317 6.52 -4.21 20.27
N LEU A 318 5.48 -4.73 19.62
CA LEU A 318 4.12 -4.22 19.72
C LEU A 318 3.55 -4.33 21.15
N GLU A 319 3.87 -5.40 21.89
CA GLU A 319 3.52 -5.53 23.32
C GLU A 319 4.18 -4.40 24.14
N THR A 320 5.43 -4.08 23.84
CA THR A 320 6.18 -2.99 24.51
C THR A 320 5.53 -1.63 24.22
N ILE A 321 5.21 -1.36 22.96
CA ILE A 321 4.56 -0.11 22.51
C ILE A 321 3.17 0.02 23.17
N ALA A 322 2.35 -1.03 23.10
CA ALA A 322 0.97 -1.07 23.62
C ALA A 322 0.89 -0.83 25.13
N ARG A 323 1.87 -1.31 25.90
CA ARG A 323 1.95 -1.05 27.35
C ARG A 323 2.24 0.41 27.66
N SER A 324 2.93 1.12 26.76
CA SER A 324 3.52 2.42 27.10
C SER A 324 2.56 3.61 27.00
N ASP A 325 1.57 3.57 26.11
CA ASP A 325 0.59 4.66 25.93
C ASP A 325 -0.67 4.14 25.24
N ALA A 326 -1.84 4.34 25.86
CA ALA A 326 -3.13 3.94 25.31
C ALA A 326 -3.45 4.62 23.96
N ARG A 327 -2.89 5.80 23.68
CA ARG A 327 -3.12 6.50 22.40
C ARG A 327 -2.49 5.77 21.20
N LEU A 328 -1.58 4.82 21.45
CA LEU A 328 -0.94 4.00 20.40
C LEU A 328 -1.79 2.81 19.96
N VAL A 329 -2.96 2.58 20.56
CA VAL A 329 -3.88 1.49 20.21
C VAL A 329 -4.15 1.38 18.71
N PRO A 330 -4.47 2.47 17.97
CA PRO A 330 -4.81 2.33 16.56
C PRO A 330 -3.63 1.83 15.71
N ALA A 331 -2.42 2.32 15.96
CA ALA A 331 -1.22 1.88 15.23
C ALA A 331 -0.87 0.42 15.53
N VAL A 332 -0.94 0.02 16.81
CA VAL A 332 -0.71 -1.39 17.19
C VAL A 332 -1.77 -2.29 16.58
N LYS A 333 -3.03 -1.86 16.55
CA LYS A 333 -4.12 -2.61 15.90
C LYS A 333 -3.87 -2.82 14.41
N VAL A 334 -3.44 -1.78 13.68
CA VAL A 334 -3.05 -1.89 12.28
C VAL A 334 -1.96 -2.94 12.10
N ALA A 335 -0.91 -2.89 12.94
CA ALA A 335 0.20 -3.83 12.88
C ALA A 335 -0.22 -5.27 13.17
N VAL A 336 -0.93 -5.52 14.27
CA VAL A 336 -1.44 -6.85 14.62
C VAL A 336 -2.37 -7.41 13.53
N THR A 337 -3.20 -6.56 12.92
CA THR A 337 -4.11 -6.98 11.86
C THR A 337 -3.35 -7.34 10.58
N SER A 338 -2.29 -6.60 10.26
CA SER A 338 -1.38 -6.94 9.16
C SER A 338 -0.67 -8.27 9.40
N LEU A 339 -0.12 -8.49 10.59
CA LEU A 339 0.50 -9.76 10.96
C LEU A 339 -0.50 -10.94 10.86
N LEU A 340 -1.74 -10.74 11.32
CA LEU A 340 -2.81 -11.73 11.26
C LEU A 340 -3.26 -12.05 9.82
N SER A 341 -3.06 -11.13 8.88
CA SER A 341 -3.44 -11.34 7.48
C SER A 341 -2.65 -12.45 6.78
N ARG A 342 -1.48 -12.84 7.32
CA ARG A 342 -0.74 -14.02 6.87
C ARG A 342 -1.20 -15.25 7.66
N PRO A 343 -1.75 -16.29 7.00
CA PRO A 343 -2.23 -17.49 7.69
C PRO A 343 -1.17 -18.19 8.54
N THR A 344 0.10 -18.16 8.12
CA THR A 344 1.24 -18.75 8.86
C THR A 344 1.47 -18.11 10.22
N ASN A 345 1.06 -16.85 10.40
CA ASN A 345 1.29 -16.10 11.64
C ASN A 345 0.11 -16.27 12.62
N ARG A 346 -1.04 -16.76 12.15
CA ARG A 346 -2.32 -16.76 12.88
C ARG A 346 -2.21 -17.30 14.30
N GLU A 347 -1.66 -18.51 14.47
CA GLU A 347 -1.60 -19.17 15.78
C GLU A 347 -0.88 -18.31 16.82
N LEU A 348 0.30 -17.80 16.46
CA LEU A 348 1.15 -16.97 17.29
C LEU A 348 0.40 -15.71 17.73
N ILE A 349 -0.24 -15.02 16.77
CA ILE A 349 -0.98 -13.79 17.04
C ILE A 349 -2.17 -14.06 17.95
N LEU A 350 -2.96 -15.11 17.68
CA LEU A 350 -4.10 -15.48 18.52
C LEU A 350 -3.67 -15.84 19.95
N ARG A 351 -2.57 -16.59 20.12
CA ARG A 351 -1.99 -16.88 21.45
C ARG A 351 -1.61 -15.61 22.20
N ALA A 352 -0.98 -14.65 21.51
CA ALA A 352 -0.62 -13.36 22.09
C ALA A 352 -1.87 -12.54 22.49
N LEU A 353 -2.91 -12.50 21.65
CA LEU A 353 -4.17 -11.82 22.00
C LEU A 353 -4.87 -12.48 23.20
N VAL A 354 -4.82 -13.81 23.32
CA VAL A 354 -5.28 -14.55 24.51
C VAL A 354 -4.40 -14.27 25.74
N LYS A 355 -3.20 -13.74 25.59
CA LYS A 355 -2.41 -13.24 26.72
C LYS A 355 -2.82 -11.80 27.06
N TRP A 356 -2.89 -10.92 26.06
CA TRP A 356 -3.16 -9.49 26.25
C TRP A 356 -4.55 -9.20 26.83
N THR A 357 -5.58 -9.95 26.39
CA THR A 357 -6.98 -9.77 26.86
C THR A 357 -7.23 -10.30 28.29
N ARG A 358 -6.22 -10.76 29.03
CA ARG A 358 -6.43 -11.31 30.38
C ARG A 358 -6.89 -10.18 31.32
N PRO A 359 -7.88 -10.42 32.19
CA PRO A 359 -8.16 -9.50 33.29
C PRO A 359 -6.92 -9.39 34.18
N HIS A 360 -6.53 -8.17 34.51
CA HIS A 360 -5.44 -7.90 35.43
C HIS A 360 -6.04 -7.40 36.75
N GLY A 361 -5.66 -8.03 37.86
CA GLY A 361 -6.04 -7.55 39.20
C GLY A 361 -5.31 -6.26 39.57
N HIS A 362 -5.63 -5.68 40.73
CA HIS A 362 -4.98 -4.49 41.27
C HIS A 362 -3.46 -4.72 41.49
N ARG A 363 -2.65 -4.39 40.48
CA ARG A 363 -1.18 -4.50 40.50
C ARG A 363 -0.54 -3.12 40.35
N ARG A 364 0.74 -3.00 40.76
CA ARG A 364 1.52 -1.76 40.58
C ARG A 364 1.63 -1.33 39.11
N ASP A 365 1.57 -2.27 38.16
CA ASP A 365 1.59 -2.00 36.71
C ASP A 365 0.18 -1.95 36.09
N ALA A 366 -0.85 -1.62 36.88
CA ALA A 366 -2.25 -1.69 36.45
C ALA A 366 -2.53 -0.86 35.18
N GLU A 367 -1.93 0.33 35.05
CA GLU A 367 -2.13 1.18 33.87
C GLU A 367 -1.55 0.55 32.60
N GLN A 368 -0.29 0.10 32.64
CA GLN A 368 0.37 -0.53 31.48
C GLN A 368 -0.34 -1.80 31.04
N LEU A 369 -0.78 -2.61 32.01
CA LEU A 369 -1.53 -3.83 31.76
C LEU A 369 -2.96 -3.54 31.27
N SER A 370 -3.57 -2.45 31.71
CA SER A 370 -4.85 -1.96 31.22
C SER A 370 -4.75 -1.49 29.76
N ASN A 371 -3.70 -0.74 29.42
CA ASN A 371 -3.43 -0.30 28.05
C ASN A 371 -3.27 -1.50 27.10
N LEU A 372 -2.43 -2.47 27.49
CA LEU A 372 -2.24 -3.70 26.72
C LEU A 372 -3.54 -4.51 26.59
N ARG A 373 -4.35 -4.58 27.64
CA ARG A 373 -5.65 -5.27 27.61
C ARG A 373 -6.63 -4.61 26.66
N SER A 374 -6.72 -3.28 26.70
CA SER A 374 -7.55 -2.50 25.77
C SER A 374 -7.16 -2.78 24.32
N VAL A 375 -5.86 -2.68 24.00
CA VAL A 375 -5.31 -3.06 22.68
C VAL A 375 -5.68 -4.51 22.32
N GLY A 376 -5.49 -5.43 23.26
CA GLY A 376 -5.78 -6.84 23.07
C GLY A 376 -7.26 -7.10 22.74
N LEU A 377 -8.18 -6.41 23.40
CA LEU A 377 -9.62 -6.56 23.17
C LEU A 377 -10.02 -6.00 21.78
N ASP A 378 -9.53 -4.82 21.42
CA ASP A 378 -9.77 -4.21 20.11
C ASP A 378 -9.21 -5.06 18.96
N CYS A 379 -8.00 -5.61 19.13
CA CYS A 379 -7.39 -6.51 18.17
C CYS A 379 -8.14 -7.86 18.12
N ALA A 380 -8.62 -8.38 19.25
CA ALA A 380 -9.42 -9.59 19.28
C ALA A 380 -10.76 -9.41 18.55
N GLN A 381 -11.44 -8.27 18.71
CA GLN A 381 -12.65 -7.96 17.93
C GLN A 381 -12.38 -7.95 16.42
N ALA A 382 -11.26 -7.37 15.99
CA ALA A 382 -10.85 -7.38 14.58
C ALA A 382 -10.49 -8.80 14.11
N ALA A 383 -9.74 -9.55 14.91
CA ALA A 383 -9.36 -10.93 14.63
C ALA A 383 -10.54 -11.88 14.53
N LEU A 384 -11.66 -11.58 15.20
CA LEU A 384 -12.93 -12.31 15.12
C LEU A 384 -13.86 -11.78 14.01
N GLY A 385 -13.42 -10.76 13.25
CA GLY A 385 -14.20 -10.19 12.16
C GLY A 385 -15.40 -9.35 12.61
N LEU A 386 -15.47 -8.98 13.89
CA LEU A 386 -16.58 -8.21 14.45
C LEU A 386 -16.51 -6.73 14.03
N THR A 387 -15.31 -6.17 13.82
CA THR A 387 -15.18 -4.78 13.33
C THR A 387 -15.24 -4.69 11.81
N ASP A 388 -14.55 -5.59 11.12
CA ASP A 388 -14.63 -5.78 9.66
C ASP A 388 -14.44 -7.27 9.36
N ALA A 389 -15.47 -7.88 8.78
CA ALA A 389 -15.47 -9.30 8.44
C ALA A 389 -14.33 -9.69 7.47
N LYS A 390 -13.79 -8.74 6.70
CA LYS A 390 -12.65 -8.99 5.81
C LYS A 390 -11.42 -9.46 6.57
N HIS A 391 -11.17 -8.94 7.77
CA HIS A 391 -9.97 -9.28 8.54
C HIS A 391 -9.97 -10.76 8.99
N TYR A 392 -11.11 -11.27 9.44
CA TYR A 392 -11.24 -12.69 9.80
C TYR A 392 -11.01 -13.60 8.60
N LEU A 393 -11.66 -13.31 7.47
CA LEU A 393 -11.56 -14.13 6.27
C LEU A 393 -10.16 -14.12 5.65
N GLN A 394 -9.52 -12.95 5.57
CA GLN A 394 -8.15 -12.81 5.05
C GLN A 394 -7.13 -13.61 5.87
N SER A 395 -7.38 -13.73 7.17
CA SER A 395 -6.49 -14.43 8.10
C SER A 395 -6.63 -15.96 8.09
N LEU A 396 -7.66 -16.51 7.44
CA LEU A 396 -7.84 -17.95 7.32
C LEU A 396 -7.02 -18.49 6.13
N PRO A 397 -6.45 -19.70 6.23
CA PRO A 397 -5.83 -20.33 5.08
C PRO A 397 -6.85 -20.48 3.95
N LYS A 398 -6.47 -20.15 2.72
CA LYS A 398 -7.27 -20.44 1.52
C LYS A 398 -7.31 -21.96 1.30
N GLN A 399 -8.18 -22.67 2.04
CA GLN A 399 -8.35 -24.10 1.87
C GLN A 399 -9.32 -24.37 0.71
N GLU A 400 -8.92 -25.26 -0.20
CA GLU A 400 -9.76 -25.79 -1.26
C GLU A 400 -10.93 -26.62 -0.70
N ASN A 401 -10.74 -27.19 0.50
CA ASN A 401 -11.77 -27.97 1.21
C ASN A 401 -12.49 -27.15 2.29
N PRO A 402 -13.83 -27.29 2.42
CA PRO A 402 -14.67 -26.45 3.26
C PRO A 402 -14.75 -26.94 4.70
N ILE A 403 -13.63 -27.30 5.33
CA ILE A 403 -13.68 -27.54 6.78
C ILE A 403 -13.97 -26.18 7.43
N LEU A 404 -15.12 -26.10 8.10
CA LEU A 404 -15.59 -24.85 8.68
C LEU A 404 -14.90 -24.46 10.00
N ALA A 405 -14.23 -25.40 10.65
CA ALA A 405 -13.56 -25.08 11.89
C ALA A 405 -12.36 -24.18 11.60
N ASP A 406 -12.22 -23.09 12.37
CA ASP A 406 -10.94 -22.39 12.44
C ASP A 406 -9.85 -23.41 12.78
N PRO A 407 -8.64 -23.34 12.17
CA PRO A 407 -7.55 -24.25 12.52
C PRO A 407 -7.13 -24.20 14.00
N HIS A 408 -7.49 -23.13 14.72
CA HIS A 408 -7.21 -22.94 16.14
C HIS A 408 -8.49 -22.63 16.94
N PRO A 409 -9.45 -23.56 17.00
CA PRO A 409 -10.81 -23.27 17.46
C PRO A 409 -10.85 -22.88 18.95
N TRP A 410 -9.98 -23.47 19.77
CA TRP A 410 -9.88 -23.16 21.20
C TRP A 410 -9.39 -21.73 21.47
N LEU A 411 -8.49 -21.18 20.62
CA LEU A 411 -8.01 -19.80 20.74
C LEU A 411 -9.12 -18.82 20.39
N VAL A 412 -9.80 -19.07 19.27
CA VAL A 412 -10.93 -18.26 18.80
C VAL A 412 -12.06 -18.25 19.82
N ALA A 413 -12.48 -19.41 20.32
CA ALA A 413 -13.49 -19.49 21.37
C ALA A 413 -13.08 -18.72 22.62
N ARG A 414 -11.83 -18.86 23.06
CA ARG A 414 -11.34 -18.14 24.24
C ARG A 414 -11.32 -16.63 24.05
N LEU A 415 -10.92 -16.13 22.86
CA LEU A 415 -10.97 -14.70 22.55
C LEU A 415 -12.40 -14.19 22.49
N PHE A 416 -13.29 -14.94 21.85
CA PHE A 416 -14.70 -14.62 21.75
C PHE A 416 -15.32 -14.43 23.13
N TRP A 417 -15.15 -15.39 24.04
CA TRP A 417 -15.69 -15.26 25.40
C TRP A 417 -15.10 -14.07 26.15
N ARG A 418 -13.82 -13.74 25.96
CA ARG A 418 -13.24 -12.54 26.60
C ARG A 418 -13.81 -11.25 26.06
N VAL A 419 -13.97 -11.14 24.76
CA VAL A 419 -14.56 -9.95 24.11
C VAL A 419 -16.03 -9.77 24.49
N PHE A 420 -16.79 -10.87 24.61
CA PHE A 420 -18.22 -10.83 24.90
C PHE A 420 -18.53 -10.65 26.40
N LEU A 421 -17.70 -11.17 27.29
CA LEU A 421 -17.86 -11.01 28.73
C LEU A 421 -17.26 -9.70 29.27
N ASP A 422 -16.43 -9.02 28.48
CA ASP A 422 -15.83 -7.75 28.90
C ASP A 422 -16.80 -6.57 28.77
N GLN A 423 -16.98 -5.81 29.85
CA GLN A 423 -17.91 -4.68 29.90
C GLN A 423 -17.61 -3.57 28.87
N GLN A 424 -16.34 -3.36 28.49
CA GLN A 424 -15.96 -2.31 27.54
C GLN A 424 -16.33 -2.69 26.10
N THR A 425 -16.19 -3.96 25.74
CA THR A 425 -16.41 -4.43 24.36
C THR A 425 -17.73 -5.15 24.15
N ARG A 426 -18.44 -5.59 25.19
CA ARG A 426 -19.66 -6.41 25.08
C ARG A 426 -20.70 -5.77 24.16
N LYS A 427 -21.10 -4.53 24.45
CA LYS A 427 -22.17 -3.83 23.69
C LYS A 427 -21.78 -3.58 22.23
N SER A 428 -20.54 -3.18 21.95
CA SER A 428 -20.07 -2.96 20.58
C SER A 428 -19.97 -4.27 19.80
N SER A 429 -19.51 -5.34 20.45
CA SER A 429 -19.40 -6.69 19.87
C SER A 429 -20.75 -7.31 19.53
N LEU A 430 -21.74 -7.19 20.43
CA LEU A 430 -23.10 -7.69 20.19
C LEU A 430 -23.79 -6.93 19.05
N ARG A 431 -23.62 -5.60 18.97
CA ARG A 431 -24.11 -4.81 17.84
C ARG A 431 -23.43 -5.21 16.52
N ALA A 432 -22.12 -5.39 16.55
CA ALA A 432 -21.35 -5.85 15.39
C ALA A 432 -21.84 -7.21 14.89
N LEU A 433 -21.99 -8.18 15.80
CA LEU A 433 -22.52 -9.50 15.48
C LEU A 433 -23.93 -9.39 14.88
N LEU A 434 -24.81 -8.54 15.45
CA LEU A 434 -26.16 -8.32 14.92
C LEU A 434 -26.12 -7.83 13.48
N ASN A 435 -25.33 -6.80 13.21
CA ASN A 435 -25.19 -6.20 11.89
C ASN A 435 -24.59 -7.20 10.88
N LEU A 436 -23.66 -8.05 11.31
CA LEU A 436 -23.10 -9.12 10.49
C LEU A 436 -24.16 -10.16 10.14
N CYS A 437 -24.97 -10.61 11.10
CA CYS A 437 -26.07 -11.53 10.85
C CYS A 437 -27.06 -10.96 9.81
N GLU A 438 -27.46 -9.69 9.96
CA GLU A 438 -28.38 -9.02 9.03
C GLU A 438 -27.80 -8.88 7.62
N GLN A 439 -26.49 -8.62 7.48
CA GLN A 439 -25.82 -8.60 6.18
C GLN A 439 -25.76 -9.99 5.55
N CYS A 440 -25.50 -11.02 6.36
CA CYS A 440 -25.39 -12.40 5.89
C CYS A 440 -26.76 -12.98 5.51
N GLU A 441 -27.85 -12.57 6.18
CA GLU A 441 -29.22 -12.90 5.80
C GLU A 441 -29.55 -12.39 4.38
N LYS A 442 -29.15 -11.15 4.06
CA LYS A 442 -29.35 -10.55 2.73
C LYS A 442 -28.50 -11.21 1.64
N ASN A 443 -27.33 -11.74 1.99
CA ASN A 443 -26.44 -12.42 1.05
C ASN A 443 -25.80 -13.68 1.68
N PRO A 444 -26.55 -14.79 1.77
CA PRO A 444 -26.14 -15.97 2.51
C PRO A 444 -25.03 -16.77 1.80
N ARG A 445 -24.71 -16.44 0.55
CA ARG A 445 -23.62 -17.04 -0.23
C ARG A 445 -22.33 -16.21 -0.20
N SER A 446 -22.34 -15.05 0.47
CA SER A 446 -21.13 -14.22 0.60
C SER A 446 -20.05 -14.90 1.45
N GLU A 447 -18.79 -14.56 1.20
CA GLU A 447 -17.68 -15.02 2.06
C GLU A 447 -17.89 -14.62 3.52
N ARG A 448 -18.50 -13.46 3.77
CA ARG A 448 -18.88 -12.99 5.11
C ARG A 448 -19.83 -13.95 5.81
N ALA A 449 -20.85 -14.44 5.11
CA ALA A 449 -21.80 -15.41 5.64
C ALA A 449 -21.12 -16.73 6.01
N ARG A 450 -20.16 -17.18 5.19
CA ARG A 450 -19.33 -18.35 5.49
C ARG A 450 -18.46 -18.11 6.73
N GLY A 451 -17.75 -16.99 6.82
CA GLY A 451 -16.91 -16.65 7.97
C GLY A 451 -17.70 -16.57 9.28
N LEU A 452 -18.89 -15.96 9.25
CA LEU A 452 -19.79 -15.93 10.40
C LEU A 452 -20.23 -17.33 10.83
N ALA A 453 -20.63 -18.19 9.88
CA ALA A 453 -20.99 -19.57 10.17
C ALA A 453 -19.84 -20.36 10.80
N GLN A 454 -18.61 -20.17 10.32
CA GLN A 454 -17.39 -20.77 10.87
C GLN A 454 -17.10 -20.30 12.29
N LEU A 455 -17.18 -18.99 12.54
CA LEU A 455 -16.98 -18.43 13.87
C LEU A 455 -18.00 -19.02 14.84
N VAL A 456 -19.28 -19.02 14.47
CA VAL A 456 -20.35 -19.56 15.32
C VAL A 456 -20.15 -21.05 15.58
N ALA A 457 -19.85 -21.84 14.54
CA ALA A 457 -19.56 -23.26 14.69
C ALA A 457 -18.39 -23.52 15.65
N THR A 458 -17.43 -22.59 15.71
CA THR A 458 -16.26 -22.67 16.59
C THR A 458 -16.59 -22.33 18.05
N VAL A 459 -17.41 -21.31 18.29
CA VAL A 459 -17.62 -20.76 19.65
C VAL A 459 -18.90 -21.26 20.34
N ALA A 460 -19.88 -21.71 19.56
CA ALA A 460 -21.14 -22.26 20.02
C ALA A 460 -21.55 -23.45 19.12
N PRO A 461 -20.84 -24.58 19.18
CA PRO A 461 -21.11 -25.74 18.33
C PRO A 461 -22.51 -26.35 18.56
N ASP A 462 -23.11 -26.09 19.73
CA ASP A 462 -24.42 -26.54 20.16
C ASP A 462 -25.57 -25.57 19.83
N LEU A 463 -25.29 -24.45 19.13
CA LEU A 463 -26.29 -23.42 18.78
C LEU A 463 -27.48 -23.95 17.95
N HIS A 464 -27.36 -25.14 17.38
CA HIS A 464 -28.45 -25.83 16.68
C HIS A 464 -29.58 -26.30 17.61
N ARG A 465 -29.37 -26.32 18.93
CA ARG A 465 -30.40 -26.64 19.93
C ARG A 465 -31.14 -25.37 20.31
N HIS A 466 -32.44 -25.36 20.01
CA HIS A 466 -33.31 -24.17 20.07
C HIS A 466 -33.58 -23.67 21.50
N ASP A 467 -33.27 -24.49 22.52
CA ASP A 467 -33.64 -24.24 23.90
C ASP A 467 -32.59 -23.33 24.59
N HIS A 468 -32.94 -22.06 24.76
CA HIS A 468 -32.32 -21.07 25.67
C HIS A 468 -30.80 -21.13 25.84
N HIS A 469 -30.04 -21.03 24.74
CA HIS A 469 -28.59 -20.90 24.83
C HIS A 469 -28.22 -19.63 25.63
N ALA A 470 -27.39 -19.74 26.66
CA ALA A 470 -27.12 -18.64 27.61
C ALA A 470 -26.66 -17.33 26.92
N LEU A 471 -25.82 -17.45 25.88
CA LEU A 471 -25.37 -16.30 25.08
C LEU A 471 -26.53 -15.51 24.43
N PHE A 472 -27.61 -16.19 24.08
CA PHE A 472 -28.78 -15.58 23.43
C PHE A 472 -29.67 -14.85 24.43
N GLU A 473 -29.91 -15.44 25.60
CA GLU A 473 -30.60 -14.77 26.70
C GLU A 473 -29.82 -13.52 27.14
N ASP A 474 -28.50 -13.64 27.25
CA ASP A 474 -27.60 -12.52 27.52
C ASP A 474 -27.64 -11.42 26.43
N TRP A 475 -27.85 -11.81 25.17
CA TRP A 475 -27.97 -10.87 24.06
C TRP A 475 -29.32 -10.14 24.07
N LYS A 476 -30.41 -10.85 24.35
CA LYS A 476 -31.76 -10.26 24.51
C LYS A 476 -31.81 -9.28 25.69
N ALA A 477 -31.20 -9.65 26.81
CA ALA A 477 -31.13 -8.80 28.00
C ALA A 477 -30.43 -7.46 27.72
N GLU A 478 -29.39 -7.46 26.89
CA GLU A 478 -28.65 -6.24 26.52
C GLU A 478 -29.42 -5.35 25.51
N TYR A 479 -30.44 -5.91 24.81
CA TYR A 479 -31.23 -5.23 23.78
C TYR A 479 -32.75 -5.43 23.95
N PRO A 480 -33.35 -4.99 25.07
CA PRO A 480 -34.75 -5.28 25.39
C PRO A 480 -35.76 -4.75 24.34
N GLY A 481 -35.43 -3.64 23.66
CA GLY A 481 -36.26 -3.07 22.59
C GLY A 481 -36.04 -3.66 21.18
N ASN A 482 -35.15 -4.64 21.01
CA ASN A 482 -34.82 -5.24 19.72
C ASN A 482 -34.87 -6.78 19.75
N SER A 483 -35.63 -7.38 20.66
CA SER A 483 -35.75 -8.85 20.80
C SER A 483 -36.03 -9.55 19.46
N GLY A 484 -37.00 -9.05 18.68
CA GLY A 484 -37.32 -9.60 17.36
C GLY A 484 -36.22 -9.45 16.29
N ARG A 485 -35.27 -8.51 16.44
CA ARG A 485 -34.07 -8.47 15.59
C ARG A 485 -33.06 -9.53 16.02
N VAL A 486 -32.89 -9.70 17.32
CA VAL A 486 -32.00 -10.72 17.90
C VAL A 486 -32.50 -12.13 17.54
N ASP A 487 -33.82 -12.38 17.61
CA ASP A 487 -34.46 -13.64 17.20
C ASP A 487 -34.18 -13.97 15.71
N ARG A 488 -34.34 -12.98 14.83
CA ARG A 488 -34.06 -13.15 13.39
C ARG A 488 -32.59 -13.40 13.11
N ALA A 489 -31.71 -12.64 13.75
CA ALA A 489 -30.27 -12.80 13.61
C ALA A 489 -29.82 -14.20 14.06
N PHE A 490 -30.37 -14.70 15.16
CA PHE A 490 -30.11 -16.04 15.66
C PHE A 490 -30.61 -17.13 14.70
N SER A 491 -31.84 -16.98 14.19
CA SER A 491 -32.39 -17.87 13.15
C SER A 491 -31.51 -17.90 11.90
N ALA A 492 -31.03 -16.73 11.44
CA ALA A 492 -30.13 -16.62 10.30
C ALA A 492 -28.80 -17.36 10.57
N VAL A 493 -28.24 -17.21 11.78
CA VAL A 493 -27.02 -17.92 12.18
C VAL A 493 -27.23 -19.44 12.21
N GLN A 494 -28.36 -19.92 12.74
CA GLN A 494 -28.68 -21.35 12.74
C GLN A 494 -28.80 -21.90 11.31
N LEU A 495 -29.48 -21.18 10.42
CA LEU A 495 -29.59 -21.55 9.01
C LEU A 495 -28.23 -21.56 8.31
N LEU A 496 -27.36 -20.58 8.58
CA LEU A 496 -26.00 -20.53 8.05
C LEU A 496 -25.17 -21.70 8.60
N HIS A 497 -25.28 -21.98 9.91
CA HIS A 497 -24.62 -23.11 10.52
C HIS A 497 -25.08 -24.43 9.88
N GLN A 498 -26.39 -24.67 9.73
CA GLN A 498 -26.92 -25.85 9.05
C GLN A 498 -26.48 -25.96 7.58
N ARG A 499 -26.42 -24.84 6.87
CA ARG A 499 -26.03 -24.80 5.45
C ARG A 499 -24.58 -25.17 5.23
N TYR A 500 -23.71 -24.71 6.12
CA TYR A 500 -22.26 -24.83 5.93
C TYR A 500 -21.66 -25.97 6.77
N ALA A 501 -22.26 -26.33 7.92
CA ALA A 501 -21.84 -27.47 8.73
C ALA A 501 -22.17 -28.75 7.97
N SER A 502 -21.13 -29.40 7.46
CA SER A 502 -21.29 -30.75 6.90
C SER A 502 -21.94 -31.63 7.96
N PRO A 503 -22.95 -32.44 7.61
CA PRO A 503 -23.46 -33.44 8.54
C PRO A 503 -22.26 -34.28 8.97
N SER A 504 -21.96 -34.24 10.27
CA SER A 504 -20.94 -35.11 10.86
C SER A 504 -21.17 -36.52 10.31
N PRO A 505 -20.14 -37.22 9.77
CA PRO A 505 -20.34 -38.56 9.24
C PRO A 505 -21.05 -39.36 10.31
N ARG A 506 -22.27 -39.82 10.00
CA ARG A 506 -23.07 -40.59 10.95
C ARG A 506 -22.16 -41.71 11.47
N PRO A 507 -22.03 -41.90 12.79
CA PRO A 507 -21.31 -43.05 13.30
C PRO A 507 -21.96 -44.28 12.64
N HIS A 508 -21.17 -45.02 11.85
CA HIS A 508 -21.58 -46.32 11.36
C HIS A 508 -21.80 -47.18 12.61
N GLY A 509 -23.07 -47.43 12.92
CA GLY A 509 -23.50 -48.30 14.01
C GLY A 509 -23.19 -49.75 13.73
#